data_AF-A0A956BLG5-F1
#
_entry.id   AF-A0A956BLG5-F1
#
_cell.length_a   1.000
_cell.length_b   1.000
_cell.length_c   1.000
_cell.angle_alpha   90.00
_cell.angle_beta   90.00
_cell.angle_gamma   90.00
#
_symmetry.space_group_name_H-M   'P 1'
#
loop_
_entity.id
_entity.type
_entity.pdbx_description
1 polymer ?
#
loop_
_entity_poly.entity_id
_entity_poly.type
_entity_poly.pdbx_seq_one_letter_code
_entity_poly.pdbx_strand_id
1 'polypeptide(L)'
;MTGFLAVIGITMAFATDGASGVQEVRWARPFRLERALMYRHTPEPRAIREGWILELLVDPARMVPHPIATPTLFVDTTVAVRTAWRTPCAVVWVPGDVDPARATVFFGSTELPERIDATRAAAELSAADARPVPVGDVSRDALVLTDANALYGLAEERRRRCEGTTATSP
;
A
#
# COMPACT_ATOMS: atom_id res chain seq x y z
N MET A 1 55.73 0.83 -16.53
CA MET A 1 54.92 1.31 -15.38
C MET A 1 53.52 1.57 -15.91
N THR A 2 52.65 0.56 -15.82
CA THR A 2 51.32 0.58 -16.41
C THR A 2 50.33 0.78 -15.26
N GLY A 3 49.82 2.01 -15.12
CA GLY A 3 48.82 2.34 -14.10
C GLY A 3 47.42 1.93 -14.58
N PHE A 4 46.81 0.99 -13.88
CA PHE A 4 45.41 0.61 -14.05
C PHE A 4 44.52 1.66 -13.36
N LEU A 5 43.66 2.34 -14.14
CA LEU A 5 42.54 3.10 -13.61
C LEU A 5 41.44 2.11 -13.19
N ALA A 6 41.20 2.00 -11.89
CA ALA A 6 40.00 1.33 -11.37
C ALA A 6 38.81 2.29 -11.50
N VAL A 7 37.93 2.01 -12.46
CA VAL A 7 36.60 2.63 -12.53
C VAL A 7 35.76 1.98 -11.43
N ILE A 8 35.53 2.72 -10.34
CA ILE A 8 34.59 2.33 -9.29
C ILE A 8 33.19 2.55 -9.85
N GLY A 9 32.62 1.49 -10.44
CA GLY A 9 31.20 1.42 -10.72
C GLY A 9 30.45 1.38 -9.39
N ILE A 10 29.87 2.50 -8.99
CA ILE A 10 28.88 2.52 -7.90
C ILE A 10 27.60 1.90 -8.48
N THR A 11 27.50 0.58 -8.37
CA THR A 11 26.21 -0.10 -8.56
C THR A 11 25.34 0.30 -7.37
N MET A 12 24.37 1.20 -7.59
CA MET A 12 23.28 1.40 -6.65
C MET A 12 22.50 0.09 -6.55
N ALA A 13 22.86 -0.73 -5.57
CA ALA A 13 22.01 -1.82 -5.11
C ALA A 13 20.84 -1.19 -4.37
N PHE A 14 19.66 -1.13 -5.01
CA PHE A 14 18.42 -1.04 -4.26
C PHE A 14 18.37 -2.29 -3.39
N ALA A 15 18.57 -2.14 -2.08
CA ALA A 15 18.40 -3.23 -1.15
C ALA A 15 16.95 -3.73 -1.29
N THR A 16 16.78 -4.87 -1.96
CA THR A 16 15.52 -5.63 -2.08
C THR A 16 15.21 -6.33 -0.77
N ASP A 17 15.15 -5.57 0.33
CA ASP A 17 14.88 -6.11 1.67
C ASP A 17 13.39 -6.03 2.05
N GLY A 18 12.51 -5.93 1.05
CA GLY A 18 11.06 -6.02 1.21
C GLY A 18 10.55 -7.36 0.70
N ALA A 19 10.73 -8.45 1.46
CA ALA A 19 10.11 -9.74 1.13
C ALA A 19 8.59 -9.60 0.92
N SER A 20 7.96 -8.66 1.64
CA SER A 20 6.56 -8.26 1.54
C SER A 20 6.21 -7.40 0.32
N GLY A 21 7.18 -6.85 -0.40
CA GLY A 21 6.96 -5.90 -1.51
C GLY A 21 6.57 -4.47 -1.09
N VAL A 22 6.42 -4.22 0.21
CA VAL A 22 6.14 -2.90 0.78
C VAL A 22 7.39 -2.44 1.52
N GLN A 23 7.91 -1.27 1.14
CA GLN A 23 9.14 -0.73 1.69
C GLN A 23 8.89 0.19 2.89
N GLU A 24 7.79 0.95 2.87
CA GLU A 24 7.48 1.95 3.91
C GLU A 24 5.99 2.33 3.87
N VAL A 25 5.39 2.57 5.05
CA VAL A 25 4.14 3.32 5.19
C VAL A 25 4.50 4.79 5.43
N ARG A 26 4.52 5.61 4.39
CA ARG A 26 4.97 7.01 4.48
C ARG A 26 3.99 7.91 5.20
N TRP A 27 2.71 7.65 4.98
CA TRP A 27 1.64 8.45 5.55
C TRP A 27 0.41 7.57 5.79
N ALA A 28 -0.20 7.69 6.97
CA ALA A 28 -1.49 7.07 7.23
C ALA A 28 -2.39 7.96 8.07
N ARG A 29 -3.69 7.97 7.76
CA ARG A 29 -4.73 8.64 8.55
C ARG A 29 -6.00 7.81 8.56
N PRO A 30 -6.74 7.77 9.68
CA PRO A 30 -8.10 7.28 9.65
C PRO A 30 -8.97 8.23 8.85
N PHE A 31 -10.03 7.72 8.23
CA PHE A 31 -11.05 8.52 7.57
C PHE A 31 -12.44 8.09 8.04
N ARG A 32 -13.38 9.02 7.95
CA ARG A 32 -14.81 8.79 8.11
C ARG A 32 -15.57 9.43 6.96
N LEU A 33 -16.47 8.67 6.36
CA LEU A 33 -17.34 9.10 5.27
C LEU A 33 -18.72 9.51 5.81
N GLU A 34 -19.17 10.71 5.45
CA GLU A 34 -20.55 11.14 5.73
C GLU A 34 -21.55 10.26 4.96
N ARG A 35 -21.27 10.03 3.67
CA ARG A 35 -21.99 9.08 2.82
C ARG A 35 -21.21 7.78 2.66
N ALA A 36 -21.82 6.67 3.06
CA ALA A 36 -21.19 5.37 2.99
C ALA A 36 -20.88 4.97 1.54
N LEU A 37 -19.71 4.38 1.33
CA LEU A 37 -19.30 3.75 0.08
C LEU A 37 -19.75 2.29 0.09
N MET A 38 -20.53 1.86 -0.90
CA MET A 38 -20.86 0.44 -1.06
C MET A 38 -19.68 -0.30 -1.72
N TYR A 39 -18.93 -1.07 -0.95
CA TYR A 39 -17.82 -1.87 -1.47
C TYR A 39 -18.30 -3.27 -1.84
N ARG A 40 -18.19 -3.62 -3.13
CA ARG A 40 -18.71 -4.89 -3.69
C ARG A 40 -17.61 -5.88 -4.08
N HIS A 41 -16.34 -5.48 -3.99
CA HIS A 41 -15.19 -6.33 -4.36
C HIS A 41 -14.66 -7.08 -3.14
N THR A 42 -15.54 -7.86 -2.53
CA THR A 42 -15.33 -8.64 -1.30
C THR A 42 -16.36 -9.76 -1.31
N PRO A 43 -16.08 -10.93 -0.68
CA PRO A 43 -17.07 -12.02 -0.62
C PRO A 43 -18.42 -11.56 -0.05
N GLU A 44 -18.37 -10.60 0.89
CA GLU A 44 -19.54 -10.00 1.53
C GLU A 44 -19.58 -8.49 1.26
N PRO A 45 -20.39 -8.02 0.30
CA PRO A 45 -20.57 -6.60 0.04
C PRO A 45 -21.02 -5.85 1.28
N ARG A 46 -20.37 -4.71 1.57
CA ARG A 46 -20.66 -3.92 2.77
C ARG A 46 -20.53 -2.42 2.54
N ALA A 47 -21.32 -1.68 3.30
CA ALA A 47 -21.23 -0.22 3.34
C ALA A 47 -20.04 0.19 4.22
N ILE A 48 -19.06 0.86 3.61
CA ILE A 48 -17.88 1.40 4.28
C ILE A 48 -18.16 2.84 4.68
N ARG A 49 -18.04 3.12 5.98
CA ARG A 49 -18.11 4.49 6.53
C ARG A 49 -16.80 4.95 7.12
N GLU A 50 -15.87 4.04 7.38
CA GLU A 50 -14.62 4.36 8.06
C GLU A 50 -13.55 3.35 7.68
N GLY A 51 -12.32 3.77 7.88
CA GLY A 51 -11.14 3.01 7.52
C GLY A 51 -9.89 3.85 7.69
N TRP A 52 -8.82 3.40 7.06
CA TRP A 52 -7.56 4.12 6.97
C TRP A 52 -7.21 4.38 5.52
N ILE A 53 -6.63 5.54 5.22
CA ILE A 53 -5.98 5.82 3.94
C ILE A 53 -4.47 5.85 4.16
N LEU A 54 -3.74 5.12 3.33
CA LEU A 54 -2.30 4.90 3.45
C LEU A 54 -1.61 5.30 2.15
N GLU A 55 -0.48 5.99 2.28
CA GLU A 55 0.51 6.20 1.22
C GLU A 55 1.70 5.29 1.50
N LEU A 56 2.01 4.44 0.53
CA LEU A 56 3.01 3.40 0.63
C LEU A 56 4.12 3.64 -0.38
N LEU A 57 5.35 3.40 0.06
CA LEU A 57 6.47 3.12 -0.84
C LEU A 57 6.51 1.62 -1.09
N VAL A 58 6.49 1.22 -2.36
CA VAL A 58 6.40 -0.20 -2.74
C VAL A 58 7.43 -0.56 -3.79
N ASP A 59 7.78 -1.84 -3.85
CA ASP A 59 8.67 -2.39 -4.87
C ASP A 59 8.00 -2.33 -6.26
N PRO A 60 8.62 -1.64 -7.24
CA PRO A 60 8.21 -1.66 -8.65
C PRO A 60 7.90 -3.04 -9.21
N ALA A 61 8.67 -4.06 -8.85
CA ALA A 61 8.54 -5.41 -9.40
C ALA A 61 7.22 -6.07 -8.98
N ARG A 62 6.66 -5.67 -7.84
CA ARG A 62 5.37 -6.17 -7.32
C ARG A 62 4.16 -5.45 -7.93
N MET A 63 4.40 -4.35 -8.64
CA MET A 63 3.37 -3.50 -9.25
C MET A 63 3.19 -3.69 -10.75
N VAL A 64 3.90 -4.63 -11.38
CA VAL A 64 3.78 -4.87 -12.82
C VAL A 64 2.36 -5.36 -13.12
N PRO A 65 1.58 -4.64 -13.95
CA PRO A 65 0.23 -5.08 -14.31
C PRO A 65 0.29 -6.43 -15.00
N HIS A 66 -0.37 -7.44 -14.44
CA HIS A 66 -0.56 -8.73 -15.10
C HIS A 66 -1.98 -8.81 -15.68
N PRO A 67 -2.16 -9.28 -16.91
CA PRO A 67 -3.48 -9.38 -17.55
C PRO A 67 -4.50 -10.28 -16.84
N ILE A 68 -4.08 -11.10 -15.88
CA ILE A 68 -4.93 -12.13 -15.25
C ILE A 68 -5.30 -11.76 -13.81
N ALA A 69 -4.33 -11.29 -13.01
CA ALA A 69 -4.55 -10.80 -11.66
C ALA A 69 -3.29 -10.09 -11.14
N THR A 70 -3.46 -9.22 -10.15
CA THR A 70 -2.35 -8.56 -9.44
C THR A 70 -2.26 -9.07 -8.01
N PRO A 71 -1.06 -9.07 -7.38
CA PRO A 71 -0.92 -9.37 -5.96
C PRO A 71 -1.89 -8.53 -5.11
N THR A 72 -2.59 -9.17 -4.18
CA THR A 72 -3.47 -8.45 -3.26
C THR A 72 -2.65 -7.83 -2.14
N LEU A 73 -2.92 -6.55 -1.85
CA LEU A 73 -2.30 -5.87 -0.73
C LEU A 73 -3.13 -6.09 0.55
N PHE A 74 -2.45 -6.45 1.63
CA PHE A 74 -3.03 -6.68 2.94
C PHE A 74 -2.47 -5.70 3.97
N VAL A 75 -3.32 -5.38 4.95
CA VAL A 75 -2.94 -4.79 6.24
C VAL A 75 -3.50 -5.72 7.31
N ASP A 76 -2.61 -6.48 7.95
CA ASP A 76 -2.93 -7.70 8.69
C ASP A 76 -3.81 -8.65 7.85
N THR A 77 -5.02 -8.95 8.32
CA THR A 77 -5.98 -9.81 7.62
C THR A 77 -6.96 -9.01 6.75
N THR A 78 -6.77 -7.70 6.60
CA THR A 78 -7.69 -6.85 5.85
C THR A 78 -7.13 -6.51 4.48
N VAL A 79 -7.92 -6.79 3.44
CA VAL A 79 -7.58 -6.41 2.06
C VAL A 79 -7.63 -4.90 1.91
N ALA A 80 -6.51 -4.31 1.46
CA ALA A 80 -6.41 -2.92 1.10
C ALA A 80 -6.94 -2.69 -0.32
N VAL A 81 -7.70 -1.62 -0.50
CA VAL A 81 -8.31 -1.25 -1.77
C VAL A 81 -7.42 -0.26 -2.50
N ARG A 82 -7.09 -0.61 -3.73
CA ARG A 82 -6.28 0.19 -4.63
C ARG A 82 -7.06 1.43 -5.05
N THR A 83 -6.45 2.62 -4.95
CA THR A 83 -7.12 3.88 -5.34
C THR A 83 -6.33 4.67 -6.37
N ALA A 84 -5.10 5.06 -6.05
CA ALA A 84 -4.25 5.86 -6.92
C ALA A 84 -2.81 5.32 -6.85
N TRP A 85 -2.41 4.60 -7.89
CA TRP A 85 -1.16 3.81 -7.90
C TRP A 85 -0.28 4.20 -9.07
N ARG A 86 0.98 4.55 -8.79
CA ARG A 86 2.04 4.71 -9.78
C ARG A 86 3.38 4.57 -9.08
N THR A 87 4.12 3.55 -9.50
CA THR A 87 5.40 3.18 -8.94
C THR A 87 6.36 4.37 -8.81
N PRO A 88 7.05 4.51 -7.65
CA PRO A 88 7.07 3.59 -6.50
C PRO A 88 5.99 3.90 -5.45
N CYS A 89 5.02 4.77 -5.77
CA CYS A 89 4.01 5.27 -4.85
C CYS A 89 2.67 4.54 -5.02
N ALA A 90 2.12 4.01 -3.93
CA ALA A 90 0.79 3.41 -3.90
C ALA A 90 -0.06 4.07 -2.82
N VAL A 91 -1.20 4.64 -3.19
CA VAL A 91 -2.20 5.10 -2.23
C VAL A 91 -3.37 4.13 -2.18
N VAL A 92 -3.72 3.69 -0.98
CA VAL A 92 -4.76 2.69 -0.71
C VAL A 92 -5.66 3.12 0.41
N TRP A 93 -6.85 2.54 0.50
CA TRP A 93 -7.62 2.57 1.74
C TRP A 93 -7.92 1.18 2.27
N VAL A 94 -8.03 1.06 3.58
CA VAL A 94 -8.27 -0.17 4.31
C VAL A 94 -9.55 0.02 5.11
N PRO A 95 -10.60 -0.79 4.88
CA PRO A 95 -11.84 -0.67 5.65
C PRO A 95 -11.67 -1.13 7.10
N GLY A 96 -12.35 -0.46 8.03
CA GLY A 96 -12.38 -0.85 9.44
C GLY A 96 -11.23 -0.28 10.29
N ASP A 97 -11.05 -0.84 11.48
CA ASP A 97 -10.21 -0.26 12.55
C ASP A 97 -8.81 -0.90 12.65
N VAL A 98 -8.15 -1.08 11.51
CA VAL A 98 -6.77 -1.62 11.48
C VAL A 98 -5.79 -0.48 11.72
N ASP A 99 -4.95 -0.57 12.75
CA ASP A 99 -3.91 0.42 13.05
C ASP A 99 -2.66 0.18 12.18
N PRO A 100 -2.39 0.99 11.14
CA PRO A 100 -1.26 0.78 10.23
C PRO A 100 0.10 0.98 10.91
N ALA A 101 0.14 1.61 12.09
CA ALA A 101 1.38 1.77 12.84
C ALA A 101 1.81 0.48 13.56
N ARG A 102 0.91 -0.51 13.65
CA ARG A 102 1.14 -1.79 14.34
C ARG A 102 0.91 -2.99 13.44
N ALA A 103 0.15 -2.80 12.36
CA ALA A 103 -0.21 -3.86 11.44
C ALA A 103 0.94 -4.22 10.50
N THR A 104 0.92 -5.47 10.05
CA THR A 104 1.78 -5.95 8.98
C THR A 104 1.21 -5.54 7.63
N VAL A 105 1.96 -4.77 6.84
CA VAL A 105 1.55 -4.37 5.48
C VAL A 105 2.35 -5.16 4.44
N PHE A 106 1.67 -5.92 3.58
CA PHE A 106 2.34 -6.83 2.65
C PHE A 106 1.51 -7.14 1.40
N PHE A 107 2.19 -7.51 0.32
CA PHE A 107 1.56 -8.15 -0.83
C PHE A 107 1.46 -9.66 -0.60
N GLY A 108 0.23 -10.17 -0.59
CA GLY A 108 -0.06 -11.60 -0.56
C GLY A 108 -0.09 -12.22 -1.95
N SER A 109 -0.76 -13.38 -2.07
CA SER A 109 -0.90 -14.07 -3.35
C SER A 109 -1.69 -13.26 -4.40
N THR A 110 -1.47 -13.63 -5.66
CA THR A 110 -2.22 -13.11 -6.80
C THR A 110 -3.60 -13.76 -6.81
N GLU A 111 -4.59 -13.06 -6.29
CA GLU A 111 -5.99 -13.51 -6.19
C GLU A 111 -6.94 -12.32 -6.28
N LEU A 112 -8.20 -12.57 -6.65
CA LEU A 112 -9.24 -11.55 -6.64
C LEU A 112 -9.72 -11.25 -5.20
N PRO A 113 -9.90 -9.98 -4.81
CA PRO A 113 -10.41 -9.60 -3.49
C PRO A 113 -11.70 -10.33 -3.07
N GLU A 114 -12.62 -10.57 -3.99
CA GLU A 114 -13.88 -11.29 -3.76
C GLU A 114 -13.72 -12.79 -3.46
N ARG A 115 -12.52 -13.35 -3.58
CA ARG A 115 -12.18 -14.75 -3.26
C ARG A 115 -11.35 -14.88 -1.98
N ILE A 116 -11.11 -13.77 -1.29
CA ILE A 116 -10.33 -13.74 -0.05
C ILE A 116 -11.31 -13.64 1.11
N ASP A 117 -11.58 -14.79 1.75
CA ASP A 117 -12.30 -14.86 3.01
C ASP A 117 -11.36 -14.72 4.22
N ALA A 118 -11.92 -14.77 5.43
CA ALA A 118 -11.14 -14.63 6.66
C ALA A 118 -10.11 -15.75 6.84
N THR A 119 -10.44 -16.99 6.45
CA THR A 119 -9.54 -18.15 6.55
C THR A 119 -8.33 -17.95 5.65
N ARG A 120 -8.56 -17.53 4.41
CA ARG A 120 -7.50 -17.23 3.46
C ARG A 120 -6.67 -16.04 3.91
N ALA A 121 -7.29 -14.95 4.35
CA ALA A 121 -6.56 -13.78 4.83
C ALA A 121 -5.62 -14.12 6.01
N ALA A 122 -6.05 -14.97 6.93
CA ALA A 122 -5.19 -15.47 8.01
C ALA A 122 -4.04 -16.34 7.50
N ALA A 123 -4.28 -17.16 6.48
CA ALA A 123 -3.23 -17.97 5.85
C ALA A 123 -2.20 -17.09 5.12
N GLU A 124 -2.65 -16.05 4.41
CA GLU A 124 -1.76 -15.07 3.75
C GLU A 124 -0.90 -14.34 4.79
N LEU A 125 -1.49 -13.88 5.90
CA LEU A 125 -0.76 -13.24 6.98
C LEU A 125 0.26 -14.19 7.65
N SER A 126 -0.11 -15.45 7.87
CA SER A 126 0.82 -16.45 8.44
C SER A 126 1.94 -16.83 7.46
N ALA A 127 1.70 -16.77 6.16
CA ALA A 127 2.68 -17.04 5.12
C ALA A 127 3.55 -15.81 4.79
N ALA A 128 3.11 -14.62 5.19
CA ALA A 128 3.86 -13.41 5.01
C ALA A 128 5.11 -13.46 5.90
N ASP A 129 6.27 -13.66 5.27
CA ASP A 129 7.58 -13.35 5.89
C ASP A 129 7.79 -11.82 5.93
N ALA A 130 6.79 -11.13 6.45
CA ALA A 130 6.74 -9.68 6.46
C ALA A 130 7.37 -9.20 7.76
N ARG A 131 8.59 -8.69 7.62
CA ARG A 131 9.19 -7.85 8.66
C ARG A 131 8.30 -6.61 8.86
N PRO A 132 8.24 -6.03 10.08
CA PRO A 132 7.61 -4.75 10.28
C PRO A 132 8.15 -3.73 9.27
N VAL A 133 7.25 -3.10 8.52
CA VAL A 133 7.62 -2.04 7.59
C VAL A 133 7.86 -0.75 8.37
N PRO A 134 8.87 0.06 8.04
CA PRO A 134 9.01 1.39 8.59
C PRO A 134 7.74 2.21 8.40
N VAL A 135 7.37 2.94 9.45
CA VAL A 135 6.16 3.77 9.49
C VAL A 135 6.59 5.22 9.72
N GLY A 136 6.22 6.09 8.78
CA GLY A 136 6.49 7.52 8.79
C GLY A 136 5.39 8.31 9.49
N ASP A 137 4.75 9.24 8.77
CA ASP A 137 3.76 10.16 9.32
C ASP A 137 2.40 9.48 9.52
N VAL A 138 2.15 8.97 10.72
CA VAL A 138 0.83 8.44 11.13
C VAL A 138 0.20 9.34 12.18
N SER A 139 -1.02 9.81 11.91
CA SER A 139 -1.86 10.49 12.89
C SER A 139 -3.13 9.69 13.08
N ARG A 140 -3.66 9.81 14.30
CA ARG A 140 -4.93 9.23 14.72
C ARG A 140 -6.11 10.18 14.52
N ASP A 141 -5.85 11.40 14.05
CA ASP A 141 -6.88 12.37 13.73
C ASP A 141 -7.61 11.94 12.46
N ALA A 142 -8.90 11.65 12.60
CA ALA A 142 -9.73 11.19 11.49
C ALA A 142 -10.03 12.32 10.52
N LEU A 143 -9.80 12.04 9.24
CA LEU A 143 -10.25 12.88 8.14
C LEU A 143 -11.76 12.69 7.96
N VAL A 144 -12.53 13.76 7.99
CA VAL A 144 -13.96 13.73 7.66
C VAL A 144 -14.12 14.04 6.19
N LEU A 145 -14.63 13.08 5.43
CA LEU A 145 -14.80 13.17 3.98
C LEU A 145 -16.27 13.00 3.62
N THR A 146 -16.76 13.75 2.64
CA THR A 146 -18.18 13.74 2.31
C THR A 146 -18.63 12.41 1.70
N ASP A 147 -17.82 11.83 0.81
CA ASP A 147 -18.15 10.59 0.09
C ASP A 147 -16.91 9.90 -0.49
N ALA A 148 -17.15 8.86 -1.29
CA ALA A 148 -16.11 8.15 -2.01
C ALA A 148 -15.31 9.04 -2.97
N ASN A 149 -15.93 10.01 -3.64
CA ASN A 149 -15.22 10.88 -4.58
C ASN A 149 -14.19 11.75 -3.84
N ALA A 150 -14.54 12.25 -2.66
CA ALA A 150 -13.59 12.97 -1.79
C ALA A 150 -12.41 12.08 -1.37
N LEU A 151 -12.68 10.81 -1.03
CA LEU A 151 -11.64 9.83 -0.69
C LEU A 151 -10.69 9.55 -1.87
N TYR A 152 -11.23 9.28 -3.07
CA TYR A 152 -10.42 9.05 -4.26
C TYR A 152 -9.67 10.31 -4.71
N GLY A 153 -10.27 11.50 -4.57
CA GLY A 153 -9.62 12.78 -4.86
C GLY A 153 -8.42 13.04 -3.95
N LEU A 154 -8.56 12.78 -2.65
CA LEU A 154 -7.46 12.84 -1.69
C LEU A 154 -6.35 11.85 -2.06
N ALA A 155 -6.70 10.61 -2.42
CA ALA A 155 -5.72 9.60 -2.79
C ALA A 155 -4.87 10.03 -4.00
N GLU A 156 -5.51 10.62 -5.00
CA GLU A 156 -4.85 11.13 -6.20
C GLU A 156 -3.95 12.35 -5.91
N GLU A 157 -4.36 13.23 -5.00
CA GLU A 157 -3.53 14.32 -4.51
C GLU A 157 -2.27 13.80 -3.79
N ARG A 158 -2.42 12.80 -2.91
CA ARG A 158 -1.30 12.15 -2.22
C ARG A 158 -0.33 11.48 -3.18
N ARG A 159 -0.85 10.72 -4.15
CA ARG A 159 -0.03 10.09 -5.20
C ARG A 159 0.83 11.12 -5.94
N ARG A 160 0.23 12.23 -6.39
CA ARG A 160 0.95 13.30 -7.10
C ARG A 160 2.04 13.94 -6.23
N ARG A 161 1.80 14.13 -4.93
CA ARG A 161 2.82 14.63 -3.99
C ARG A 161 3.99 13.66 -3.86
N CYS A 162 3.71 12.36 -3.69
CA CYS A 162 4.75 11.33 -3.59
C CYS A 162 5.65 11.30 -4.83
N GLU A 163 5.07 11.45 -6.03
CA GLU A 163 5.82 11.54 -7.28
C GLU A 163 6.71 12.79 -7.38
N GLY A 164 6.18 13.95 -6.99
CA GLY A 164 6.94 15.19 -6.97
C GLY A 164 8.18 15.11 -6.06
N THR A 165 8.06 14.43 -4.92
CA THR A 165 9.18 14.23 -3.98
C THR A 165 10.25 13.30 -4.56
N THR A 166 9.86 12.24 -5.31
CA THR A 166 10.82 11.30 -5.91
C THR A 166 11.67 11.89 -7.04
N ALA A 167 11.22 12.98 -7.68
CA ALA A 167 11.94 13.62 -8.77
C ALA A 167 13.14 14.49 -8.32
N THR A 168 13.34 14.67 -7.01
CA THR A 168 14.35 15.59 -6.44
C THR A 168 15.55 14.84 -5.83
N SER A 169 15.82 13.61 -6.28
CA SER A 169 17.04 12.89 -5.87
C SER A 169 18.12 13.07 -6.96
N PRO A 170 19.29 13.68 -6.64
CA PRO A 170 20.37 13.95 -7.60
C PRO A 170 21.07 12.69 -8.11
#